data_AF-A0A5C5GE22-F1
#
_entry.id   AF-A0A5C5GE22-F1
#
_cell.length_a   1.000
_cell.length_b   1.000
_cell.length_c   1.000
_cell.angle_alpha   90.00
_cell.angle_beta   90.00
_cell.angle_gamma   90.00
#
_symmetry.space_group_name_H-M   'P 1'
#
loop_
_entity.id
_entity.type
_entity.pdbx_description
1 polymer ?
#
loop_
_entity_poly.entity_id
_entity_poly.type
_entity_poly.pdbx_seq_one_letter_code
_entity_poly.pdbx_strand_id
1 'polypeptide(L)' 'MRRSIEELLQRIPPKSGNGGRYQSPTNVFKDVPEPPKTQLDKTSANARVIIDDDAVERLAKKERLKAARQARDAAKKNED' A
#
# COMPACT_ATOMS: atom_id res chain seq x y z
N MET A 1 12.29 57.01 -34.11
CA MET A 1 11.46 57.24 -32.90
C MET A 1 12.19 56.70 -31.68
N ARG A 2 12.51 57.55 -30.69
CA ARG A 2 13.08 57.12 -29.42
C ARG A 2 11.91 56.68 -28.53
N ARG A 3 11.77 55.38 -28.25
CA ARG A 3 10.78 54.87 -27.30
C ARG A 3 11.23 55.29 -25.91
N SER A 4 10.37 55.96 -25.14
CA SER A 4 10.73 56.38 -23.79
C SER A 4 10.84 55.16 -22.87
N ILE A 5 11.66 55.27 -21.82
CA ILE A 5 11.85 54.17 -20.86
C ILE A 5 10.52 53.86 -20.14
N GLU A 6 9.70 54.88 -19.85
CA GLU A 6 8.33 54.73 -19.37
C GLU A 6 7.46 53.81 -20.25
N GLU A 7 7.57 53.95 -21.58
CA GLU A 7 6.78 53.17 -22.54
C GLU A 7 7.16 51.68 -22.52
N LEU A 8 8.43 51.38 -22.20
CA LEU A 8 8.92 50.01 -21.99
C LEU A 8 8.41 49.43 -20.68
N LEU A 9 8.36 50.22 -19.61
CA LEU A 9 7.92 49.77 -18.29
C LEU A 9 6.42 49.45 -18.25
N GLN A 10 5.59 50.22 -18.98
CA GLN A 10 4.15 49.95 -19.08
C GLN A 10 3.80 48.66 -19.84
N ARG A 11 4.71 48.18 -20.70
CA ARG A 11 4.50 46.93 -21.45
C ARG A 11 4.87 45.67 -20.66
N ILE A 12 5.48 45.81 -19.49
CA ILE A 12 5.81 44.66 -18.64
C ILE A 12 4.52 44.22 -17.96
N PRO A 13 4.02 43.00 -18.23
CA PRO A 13 2.84 42.50 -17.53
C PRO A 13 3.08 42.52 -16.02
N PRO A 14 2.12 42.95 -15.20
CA PRO A 14 2.26 42.88 -13.76
C PRO A 14 2.52 41.42 -13.38
N LYS A 15 3.72 41.12 -12.88
CA LYS A 15 4.04 39.79 -12.39
C LYS A 15 3.16 39.52 -11.18
N SER A 16 2.13 38.69 -11.32
CA SER A 16 1.44 38.06 -10.20
C SER A 16 2.35 36.98 -9.59
N GLY A 17 3.44 37.41 -8.96
CA GLY A 17 4.47 36.53 -8.40
C GLY A 17 5.11 37.16 -7.18
N ASN A 18 5.39 36.32 -6.18
CA ASN A 18 5.75 36.63 -4.80
C ASN A 18 7.04 37.49 -4.62
N GLY A 19 7.03 38.74 -5.05
CA GLY A 19 7.98 39.80 -4.64
C GLY A 19 9.48 39.48 -4.77
N GLY A 20 9.89 38.57 -5.66
CA GLY A 20 11.29 38.16 -5.80
C GLY A 20 11.81 37.24 -4.70
N ARG A 21 10.96 36.67 -3.85
CA ARG A 21 11.36 35.68 -2.84
C ARG A 21 11.32 34.28 -3.43
N TYR A 22 12.38 33.50 -3.21
CA TYR A 22 12.38 32.06 -3.47
C TYR A 22 11.24 31.42 -2.68
N GLN A 23 10.38 30.66 -3.36
CA GLN A 23 9.36 29.86 -2.68
C GLN A 23 10.10 28.80 -1.85
N SER A 24 9.83 28.77 -0.55
CA SER A 24 10.26 27.65 0.30
C SER A 24 9.84 26.35 -0.37
N PRO A 25 10.71 25.33 -0.48
CA PRO A 25 10.32 24.05 -1.02
C PRO A 25 9.25 23.45 -0.11
N THR A 26 7.99 23.61 -0.49
CA THR A 26 6.87 22.91 0.14
C THR A 26 7.01 21.44 -0.20
N ASN A 27 7.61 20.69 0.72
CA ASN A 27 7.60 19.24 0.88
C ASN A 27 7.51 18.45 -0.45
N VAL A 28 8.68 18.09 -0.96
CA VAL A 28 8.88 17.29 -2.19
C VAL A 28 8.37 15.84 -2.04
N PHE A 29 7.94 15.44 -0.86
CA PHE A 29 7.29 14.15 -0.59
C PHE A 29 5.91 14.40 -0.03
N LYS A 30 4.94 14.60 -0.91
CA LYS A 30 3.55 14.35 -0.55
C LYS A 30 3.39 12.84 -0.57
N ASP A 31 3.01 12.25 0.57
CA ASP A 31 2.60 10.84 0.62
C ASP A 31 1.56 10.64 -0.49
N VAL A 32 1.90 9.76 -1.44
CA VAL A 32 0.98 9.44 -2.53
C VAL A 32 -0.24 8.79 -1.89
N PRO A 33 -1.45 9.38 -2.01
CA PRO A 33 -2.62 8.78 -1.42
C PRO A 33 -2.83 7.40 -2.05
N GLU A 34 -3.12 6.39 -1.21
CA GLU A 34 -3.40 5.04 -1.69
C GLU A 34 -4.54 5.13 -2.72
N PRO A 35 -4.40 4.50 -3.91
CA PRO A 35 -5.46 4.52 -4.90
C PRO A 35 -6.77 3.98 -4.31
N PRO A 36 -7.93 4.50 -4.75
CA PRO A 36 -9.21 4.05 -4.24
C PRO A 36 -9.38 2.55 -4.50
N LYS A 37 -9.60 1.77 -3.43
CA LYS A 37 -9.81 0.33 -3.51
C LYS A 37 -11.05 0.02 -4.33
N THR A 38 -10.86 -0.71 -5.41
CA THR A 38 -11.93 -1.18 -6.28
C THR A 38 -12.78 -2.24 -5.57
N GLN A 39 -13.95 -2.55 -6.14
CA GLN A 39 -14.75 -3.67 -5.63
C GLN A 39 -13.99 -5.00 -5.74
N LEU A 40 -13.18 -5.18 -6.78
CA LEU A 40 -12.33 -6.36 -6.99
C LEU A 40 -11.26 -6.48 -5.91
N ASP A 41 -10.65 -5.37 -5.49
CA ASP A 41 -9.66 -5.35 -4.39
C ASP A 41 -10.28 -5.81 -3.07
N LYS A 42 -11.53 -5.41 -2.81
CA LYS A 42 -12.27 -5.83 -1.62
C LYS A 42 -12.61 -7.32 -1.67
N THR A 43 -13.10 -7.81 -2.81
CA THR A 43 -13.46 -9.24 -2.95
C THR A 43 -12.23 -10.14 -2.88
N SER A 44 -11.11 -9.73 -3.48
CA SER A 44 -9.87 -10.49 -3.45
C SER A 44 -9.25 -10.51 -2.05
N ALA A 45 -9.29 -9.39 -1.32
CA ALA A 45 -8.88 -9.34 0.08
C ALA A 45 -9.70 -10.31 0.94
N ASN A 46 -11.03 -10.31 0.79
CA ASN A 46 -11.90 -11.23 1.52
C ASN A 46 -11.66 -12.70 1.16
N ALA A 47 -11.48 -13.00 -0.14
CA ALA A 47 -11.17 -14.36 -0.59
C ALA A 47 -9.85 -14.87 0.00
N ARG A 48 -8.86 -13.97 0.14
CA ARG A 48 -7.57 -14.31 0.74
C ARG A 48 -7.71 -14.67 2.22
N VAL A 49 -8.49 -13.90 2.98
CA VAL A 49 -8.78 -14.22 4.39
C VAL A 49 -9.39 -15.61 4.52
N ILE A 50 -10.39 -15.94 3.70
CA ILE A 50 -11.04 -17.26 3.74
C ILE A 50 -10.03 -18.39 3.46
N ILE A 51 -9.13 -18.21 2.49
CA ILE A 51 -8.12 -19.22 2.15
C ILE A 51 -7.11 -19.40 3.31
N ASP A 52 -6.70 -18.31 3.93
CA ASP A 52 -5.75 -18.34 5.05
C ASP A 52 -6.37 -19.03 6.27
N ASP A 53 -7.63 -18.75 6.59
CA ASP A 53 -8.37 -19.41 7.66
C ASP A 53 -8.51 -20.94 7.40
N ASP A 54 -8.90 -21.31 6.18
CA ASP A 54 -8.97 -22.71 5.73
C ASP A 54 -7.60 -23.43 5.86
N ALA A 55 -6.51 -22.71 5.58
CA ALA A 55 -5.17 -23.28 5.66
C ALA A 55 -4.78 -23.59 7.12
N VAL A 56 -5.16 -22.73 8.06
CA VAL A 56 -4.95 -22.94 9.50
C VAL A 56 -5.72 -24.18 9.98
N GLU A 57 -6.99 -24.31 9.59
CA GLU A 57 -7.81 -25.47 9.96
C GLU A 57 -7.24 -26.78 9.40
N ARG A 58 -6.80 -26.78 8.14
CA ARG A 58 -6.16 -27.93 7.51
C ARG A 58 -4.86 -28.33 8.20
N LEU A 59 -4.07 -27.35 8.63
CA LEU A 59 -2.84 -27.59 9.39
C LEU A 59 -3.16 -28.25 10.74
N ALA A 60 -4.08 -27.69 11.51
CA ALA A 60 -4.49 -28.24 12.80
C ALA A 60 -5.03 -29.68 12.66
N LYS A 61 -5.86 -29.93 11.64
CA LYS A 61 -6.34 -31.29 11.33
C LYS A 61 -5.21 -32.24 10.99
N LYS A 62 -4.24 -31.80 10.19
CA LYS A 62 -3.08 -32.62 9.80
C LYS A 62 -2.23 -32.99 11.01
N GLU A 63 -2.00 -32.05 11.92
CA GLU A 63 -1.26 -32.30 13.17
C GLU A 63 -1.99 -33.30 14.07
N ARG A 64 -3.30 -33.12 14.27
CA ARG A 64 -4.12 -34.08 15.03
C ARG A 64 -4.05 -35.49 14.44
N LEU A 65 -4.18 -35.63 13.12
CA LEU A 65 -4.09 -36.93 12.45
C LEU A 65 -2.69 -37.53 12.55
N LYS A 66 -1.65 -36.71 12.46
CA LYS A 66 -0.26 -37.15 12.64
C LYS A 66 -0.05 -37.69 14.05
N ALA A 67 -0.48 -36.97 15.08
CA ALA A 67 -0.39 -37.41 16.47
C ALA A 67 -1.15 -38.73 16.71
N ALA A 68 -2.38 -38.84 16.19
CA ALA A 68 -3.18 -40.06 16.30
C ALA A 68 -2.48 -41.28 15.63
N ARG A 69 -1.87 -41.08 14.46
CA ARG A 69 -1.09 -42.14 13.79
C ARG A 69 0.13 -42.55 14.60
N GLN A 70 0.90 -41.58 15.11
CA GLN A 70 2.06 -41.86 15.95
C GLN A 70 1.67 -42.65 17.21
N ALA A 71 0.57 -42.28 17.87
CA ALA A 71 0.07 -43.00 19.04
C ALA A 71 -0.32 -44.45 18.72
N ARG A 72 -1.05 -44.65 17.61
CA ARG A 72 -1.42 -45.99 17.14
C ARG A 72 -0.20 -46.84 16.79
N ASP A 73 0.76 -46.26 16.06
CA ASP A 73 1.95 -46.98 15.62
C ASP A 73 2.86 -47.33 16.83
N ALA A 74 2.90 -46.46 17.85
CA ALA A 74 3.58 -46.75 19.12
C ALA A 74 2.87 -47.85 19.93
N ALA A 75 1.52 -47.84 19.99
CA ALA A 75 0.76 -48.88 20.67
C ALA A 75 1.00 -50.27 20.05
N LYS A 76 0.98 -50.35 18.71
CA LYS A 76 1.25 -51.60 17.99
C LYS A 76 2.67 -52.14 18.27
N LYS A 77 3.67 -51.26 18.36
CA LYS A 77 5.06 -51.65 18.67
C LYS A 77 5.21 -52.22 20.10
N ASN A 78 4.34 -51.84 21.03
CA ASN A 78 4.40 -52.33 22.41
C ASN A 78 3.64 -53.65 22.62
N GLU A 79 2.86 -54.10 21.64
CA GLU A 79 2.13 -55.38 21.67
C GLU A 79 2.89 -56.54 21.01
N ASP A 80 3.90 -56.23 20.18
CA ASP A 80 4.86 -57.20 19.60
C ASP A 80 6.07 -57.43 20.54
#